data_AF-A0A8T0A1Y5-F1
#
_entry.id   AF-A0A8T0A1Y5-F1
#
_cell.length_a   1.000
_cell.length_b   1.000
_cell.length_c   1.000
_cell.angle_alpha   90.00
_cell.angle_beta   90.00
_cell.angle_gamma   90.00
#
_symmetry.space_group_name_H-M   'P 1'
#
loop_
_entity.id
_entity.type
_entity.pdbx_description
1 polymer ?
#
loop_
_entity_poly.entity_id
_entity_poly.type
_entity_poly.pdbx_seq_one_letter_code
_entity_poly.pdbx_strand_id
1 'polypeptide(L)'
;MLVKLSPITFLFLFLVAELFYEGKAQMVKQCLCSEIEPCTKKYYGALEPCIESCHHHLQALGGNYAQLKQCFTQRRSLIQTSIECTQSQNANACSNTPGKMVPKRYPETLQIAIFAEINKMINSMGLGNEAKGYLAVGKKMFSCTKTCMAKKSGNCEKKLNCGLALPPDNVLVQSAKQCAMKSGFNTANVQAICHCAASAGVKGLGGLCNKLIIT
;
A
#
# COMPACT_ATOMS: atom_id res chain seq x y z
N MET A 1 -37.20 21.07 -37.48
CA MET A 1 -36.46 19.79 -37.62
C MET A 1 -36.50 19.07 -36.28
N LEU A 2 -37.29 17.99 -36.18
CA LEU A 2 -37.38 17.15 -34.98
C LEU A 2 -36.37 16.01 -35.12
N VAL A 3 -35.30 16.04 -34.33
CA VAL A 3 -34.31 14.96 -34.30
C VAL A 3 -34.94 13.77 -33.60
N LYS A 4 -35.24 12.70 -34.35
CA LYS A 4 -35.68 11.41 -33.78
C LYS A 4 -34.49 10.77 -33.05
N LEU A 5 -34.44 10.93 -31.74
CA LEU A 5 -33.49 10.21 -30.88
C LEU A 5 -33.83 8.72 -30.86
N SER A 6 -32.85 7.89 -31.22
CA SER A 6 -33.00 6.43 -31.24
C SER A 6 -33.22 5.89 -29.82
N PRO A 7 -33.99 4.81 -29.63
CA PRO A 7 -34.14 4.14 -28.33
C PRO A 7 -32.79 3.73 -27.71
N ILE A 8 -31.75 3.53 -28.53
CA ILE A 8 -30.37 3.27 -28.07
C ILE A 8 -29.78 4.47 -27.33
N THR A 9 -30.11 5.71 -27.75
CA THR A 9 -29.63 6.93 -27.12
C THR A 9 -30.25 7.12 -25.73
N PHE A 10 -31.52 6.75 -25.55
CA PHE A 10 -32.17 6.77 -24.24
C PHE A 10 -31.57 5.72 -23.29
N LEU A 11 -31.28 4.51 -23.78
CA LEU A 11 -30.64 3.46 -22.99
C LEU A 11 -29.23 3.88 -22.53
N PHE A 12 -28.47 4.53 -23.43
CA PHE A 12 -27.14 5.04 -23.12
C PHE A 12 -27.19 6.17 -22.09
N LEU A 13 -28.14 7.11 -22.22
CA LEU A 13 -28.34 8.17 -21.23
C LEU A 13 -28.78 7.64 -19.86
N PHE A 14 -29.57 6.57 -19.83
CA PHE A 14 -30.00 5.93 -18.58
C PHE A 14 -28.82 5.22 -17.87
N LEU A 15 -28.02 4.46 -18.61
CA LEU A 15 -26.79 3.84 -18.09
C LEU A 15 -25.77 4.88 -17.59
N VAL A 16 -25.63 5.98 -18.33
CA VAL A 16 -24.77 7.10 -17.93
C VAL A 16 -25.32 7.79 -16.67
N ALA A 17 -26.65 7.97 -16.54
CA ALA A 17 -27.27 8.56 -15.36
C ALA A 17 -27.14 7.67 -14.10
N GLU A 18 -27.21 6.34 -14.24
CA GLU A 18 -26.98 5.40 -13.13
C GLU A 18 -25.53 5.44 -12.65
N LEU A 19 -24.55 5.57 -13.56
CA LEU A 19 -23.14 5.74 -13.21
C LEU A 19 -22.86 7.04 -12.42
N PHE A 20 -23.70 8.07 -12.56
CA PHE A 20 -23.56 9.32 -11.81
C PHE A 20 -24.23 9.30 -10.43
N TYR A 21 -25.09 8.31 -10.12
CA TYR A 21 -25.87 8.31 -8.88
C TYR A 21 -25.10 7.76 -7.66
N GLU A 22 -24.05 6.96 -7.85
CA GLU A 22 -23.32 6.28 -6.76
C GLU A 22 -22.02 6.98 -6.32
N GLY A 23 -21.70 8.15 -6.88
CA GLY A 23 -20.40 8.82 -6.68
C GLY A 23 -20.26 9.71 -5.44
N LYS A 24 -21.22 9.76 -4.50
CA LYS A 24 -21.07 10.63 -3.31
C LYS A 24 -20.08 9.99 -2.33
N ALA A 25 -18.89 10.57 -2.24
CA ALA A 25 -17.90 10.21 -1.23
C ALA A 25 -18.53 10.27 0.17
N GLN A 26 -18.64 9.11 0.85
CA GLN A 26 -19.13 9.03 2.22
C GLN A 26 -18.19 9.83 3.14
N MET A 27 -18.72 10.76 3.93
CA MET A 27 -17.93 11.55 4.89
C MET A 27 -18.00 10.91 6.29
N VAL A 28 -16.90 11.00 7.04
CA VAL A 28 -16.79 10.57 8.45
C VAL A 28 -16.12 11.64 9.28
N LYS A 29 -16.27 11.59 10.61
CA LYS A 29 -15.56 12.49 11.52
C LYS A 29 -14.06 12.32 11.36
N GLN A 30 -13.30 13.41 11.38
CA GLN A 30 -11.85 13.33 11.47
C GLN A 30 -11.45 12.83 12.87
N CYS A 31 -10.52 11.90 12.96
CA CYS A 31 -10.01 11.41 14.23
C CYS A 31 -9.28 12.51 14.99
N LEU A 32 -9.40 12.52 16.32
CA LEU A 32 -8.50 13.30 17.16
C LEU A 32 -7.12 12.64 17.21
N CYS A 33 -6.06 13.45 17.29
CA CYS A 33 -4.70 12.93 17.40
C CYS A 33 -4.52 12.06 18.65
N SER A 34 -5.14 12.45 19.77
CA SER A 34 -5.16 11.68 21.02
C SER A 34 -5.85 10.32 20.91
N GLU A 35 -6.83 10.17 20.00
CA GLU A 35 -7.57 8.92 19.79
C GLU A 35 -6.80 7.95 18.88
N ILE A 36 -6.15 8.46 17.83
CA ILE A 36 -5.49 7.63 16.83
C ILE A 36 -4.07 7.21 17.23
N GLU A 37 -3.36 8.01 18.03
CA GLU A 37 -1.98 7.71 18.43
C GLU A 37 -1.81 6.33 19.09
N PRO A 38 -2.68 5.90 20.03
CA PRO A 38 -2.63 4.54 20.58
C PRO A 38 -2.86 3.45 19.53
N CYS A 39 -3.73 3.70 18.53
CA CYS A 39 -3.94 2.77 17.42
C CYS A 39 -2.67 2.62 16.59
N THR A 40 -2.06 3.74 16.22
CA THR A 40 -0.82 3.80 15.45
C THR A 40 0.31 3.02 16.15
N LYS A 41 0.49 3.21 17.46
CA LYS A 41 1.48 2.46 18.27
C LYS A 41 1.22 0.94 18.23
N LYS A 42 -0.04 0.52 18.39
CA LYS A 42 -0.43 -0.90 18.30
C LYS A 42 -0.19 -1.49 16.92
N TYR A 43 -0.48 -0.74 15.86
CA TYR A 43 -0.23 -1.16 14.47
C TYR A 43 1.26 -1.38 14.23
N TYR A 44 2.13 -0.46 14.65
CA TYR A 44 3.58 -0.63 14.50
C TYR A 44 4.11 -1.82 15.31
N GLY A 45 3.67 -1.98 16.57
CA GLY A 45 4.05 -3.14 17.38
C GLY A 45 3.56 -4.48 16.83
N ALA A 46 2.50 -4.48 16.00
CA ALA A 46 1.97 -5.68 15.38
C ALA A 46 2.66 -6.06 14.06
N LEU A 47 3.46 -5.17 13.45
CA LEU A 47 3.99 -5.38 12.11
C LEU A 47 4.89 -6.62 12.01
N GLU A 48 5.97 -6.66 12.80
CA GLU A 48 6.92 -7.78 12.78
C GLU A 48 6.26 -9.14 13.10
N PRO A 49 5.50 -9.31 14.20
CA PRO A 49 4.86 -10.60 14.48
C PRO A 49 3.82 -11.00 13.44
N CYS A 50 3.20 -10.04 12.74
CA CYS A 50 2.29 -10.36 11.63
C CYS A 50 3.02 -10.78 10.35
N ILE A 51 4.18 -10.19 10.05
CA ILE A 51 5.06 -10.68 8.98
C ILE A 51 5.46 -12.13 9.27
N GLU A 52 5.88 -12.42 10.51
CA GLU A 52 6.21 -13.80 10.93
C GLU A 52 5.05 -14.77 10.73
N SER A 53 3.84 -14.38 11.14
CA SER A 53 2.65 -15.23 11.02
C SER A 53 2.24 -15.46 9.55
N CYS A 54 2.58 -14.54 8.65
CA CYS A 54 2.18 -14.57 7.25
C CYS A 54 3.27 -15.13 6.31
N HIS A 55 4.45 -15.49 6.82
CA HIS A 55 5.60 -15.86 5.98
C HIS A 55 5.34 -17.02 5.02
N HIS A 56 4.37 -17.89 5.32
CA HIS A 56 4.06 -19.07 4.51
C HIS A 56 3.69 -18.71 3.07
N HIS A 57 3.18 -17.49 2.83
CA HIS A 57 2.95 -16.98 1.47
C HIS A 57 4.24 -16.86 0.65
N LEU A 58 5.40 -16.65 1.30
CA LEU A 58 6.69 -16.55 0.64
C LEU A 58 7.26 -17.92 0.23
N GLN A 59 6.77 -19.02 0.80
CA GLN A 59 7.26 -20.37 0.48
C GLN A 59 7.09 -20.71 -1.01
N ALA A 60 6.06 -20.15 -1.66
CA ALA A 60 5.84 -20.31 -3.10
C ALA A 60 6.99 -19.76 -3.96
N LEU A 61 7.78 -18.83 -3.42
CA LEU A 61 8.96 -18.26 -4.08
C LEU A 61 10.22 -19.11 -3.83
N GLY A 62 10.15 -20.12 -2.97
CA GLY A 62 11.29 -20.84 -2.44
C GLY A 62 12.10 -20.01 -1.44
N GLY A 63 13.33 -20.45 -1.21
CA GLY A 63 14.28 -19.78 -0.33
C GLY A 63 14.09 -20.03 1.16
N ASN A 64 15.12 -19.66 1.91
CA ASN A 64 15.16 -19.76 3.36
C ASN A 64 14.56 -18.48 3.97
N TYR A 65 13.41 -18.62 4.66
CA TYR A 65 12.72 -17.48 5.25
C TYR A 65 13.58 -16.71 6.27
N ALA A 66 14.39 -17.40 7.09
CA ALA A 66 15.25 -16.73 8.06
C ALA A 66 16.31 -15.85 7.37
N GLN A 67 16.90 -16.32 6.26
CA GLN A 67 17.82 -15.53 5.45
C GLN A 67 17.10 -14.37 4.75
N LEU A 68 15.91 -14.60 4.20
CA LEU A 68 15.09 -13.54 3.60
C LEU A 68 14.75 -12.46 4.61
N LYS A 69 14.35 -12.85 5.83
CA LYS A 69 14.12 -11.92 6.95
C LYS A 69 15.36 -11.09 7.22
N GLN A 70 16.55 -11.69 7.20
CA GLN A 70 17.81 -10.97 7.41
C GLN A 70 18.05 -9.92 6.32
N CYS A 71 17.76 -10.23 5.05
CA CYS A 71 17.89 -9.28 3.94
C CYS A 71 17.12 -7.97 4.18
N PHE A 72 15.90 -8.07 4.70
CA PHE A 72 15.09 -6.88 5.04
C PHE A 72 15.49 -6.24 6.36
N THR A 73 15.86 -7.05 7.36
CA THR A 73 16.25 -6.55 8.69
C THR A 73 17.50 -5.68 8.62
N GLN A 74 18.46 -6.02 7.74
CA GLN A 74 19.64 -5.19 7.47
C GLN A 74 19.32 -3.82 6.83
N ARG A 75 18.06 -3.59 6.44
CA ARG A 75 17.58 -2.33 5.86
C ARG A 75 16.48 -1.68 6.71
N ARG A 76 16.32 -2.14 7.95
CA ARG A 76 15.31 -1.63 8.91
C ARG A 76 15.40 -0.11 9.09
N SER A 77 16.60 0.45 9.17
CA SER A 77 16.78 1.90 9.29
C SER A 77 16.17 2.66 8.11
N LEU A 78 16.40 2.20 6.86
CA LEU A 78 15.82 2.82 5.68
C LEU A 78 14.28 2.78 5.75
N ILE A 79 13.71 1.63 6.16
CA ILE A 79 12.26 1.48 6.34
C ILE A 79 11.74 2.48 7.38
N GLN A 80 12.41 2.55 8.54
CA GLN A 80 12.01 3.43 9.63
C GLN A 80 12.04 4.90 9.22
N THR A 81 13.13 5.37 8.61
CA THR A 81 13.24 6.75 8.12
C THR A 81 12.19 7.05 7.04
N SER A 82 11.83 6.06 6.20
CA SER A 82 10.76 6.21 5.20
C SER A 82 9.39 6.40 5.84
N ILE A 83 9.12 5.64 6.91
CA ILE A 83 7.88 5.75 7.69
C ILE A 83 7.82 7.13 8.37
N GLU A 84 8.89 7.54 9.04
CA GLU A 84 8.99 8.84 9.72
C GLU A 84 8.79 10.00 8.74
N CYS A 85 9.42 9.95 7.57
CA CYS A 85 9.20 10.93 6.50
C CYS A 85 7.73 10.96 6.04
N THR A 86 7.11 9.79 5.85
CA THR A 86 5.72 9.71 5.40
C THR A 86 4.77 10.26 6.46
N GLN A 87 5.02 9.96 7.74
CA GLN A 87 4.26 10.52 8.87
C GLN A 87 4.42 12.04 8.94
N SER A 88 5.64 12.55 8.81
CA SER A 88 5.93 14.00 8.84
C SER A 88 5.18 14.75 7.75
N GLN A 89 5.14 14.22 6.51
CA GLN A 89 4.34 14.81 5.42
C GLN A 89 2.83 14.81 5.69
N ASN A 90 2.37 14.00 6.64
CA ASN A 90 0.96 13.84 7.01
C ASN A 90 0.71 14.23 8.48
N ALA A 91 1.52 15.12 9.06
CA ALA A 91 1.41 15.51 10.47
C ALA A 91 0.03 16.08 10.85
N ASN A 92 -0.68 16.66 9.88
CA ASN A 92 -2.02 17.24 10.06
C ASN A 92 -3.17 16.28 9.69
N ALA A 93 -2.89 14.97 9.58
CA ALA A 93 -3.89 13.98 9.21
C ALA A 93 -4.96 13.78 10.30
N CYS A 94 -4.64 14.01 11.56
CA CYS A 94 -5.60 14.04 12.67
C CYS A 94 -5.87 15.49 13.13
N SER A 95 -6.96 15.69 13.87
CA SER A 95 -7.34 17.01 14.40
C SER A 95 -7.00 17.11 15.89
N ASN A 96 -6.65 18.30 16.37
CA ASN A 96 -6.57 18.57 17.82
C ASN A 96 -7.92 19.01 18.42
N THR A 97 -8.90 19.28 17.56
CA THR A 97 -10.25 19.71 17.95
C THR A 97 -11.32 18.89 17.22
N PRO A 98 -12.46 18.59 17.87
CA PRO A 98 -13.54 17.83 17.26
C PRO A 98 -14.29 18.65 16.20
N GLY A 99 -15.06 17.97 15.36
CA GLY A 99 -16.04 18.61 14.45
C GLY A 99 -15.62 18.68 12.97
N LYS A 100 -14.36 18.39 12.63
CA LYS A 100 -13.94 18.26 11.23
C LYS A 100 -14.47 16.97 10.62
N MET A 101 -14.81 17.01 9.33
CA MET A 101 -15.26 15.86 8.55
C MET A 101 -14.27 15.61 7.41
N VAL A 102 -14.03 14.34 7.09
CA VAL A 102 -13.11 13.90 6.04
C VAL A 102 -13.75 12.81 5.19
N PRO A 103 -13.33 12.65 3.91
CA PRO A 103 -13.76 11.52 3.11
C PRO A 103 -13.39 10.20 3.77
N LYS A 104 -14.34 9.27 3.83
CA LYS A 104 -14.11 7.91 4.30
C LYS A 104 -13.19 7.20 3.33
N ARG A 105 -12.11 6.65 3.88
CA ARG A 105 -11.12 5.89 3.12
C ARG A 105 -11.32 4.40 3.32
N TYR A 106 -11.16 3.65 2.23
CA TYR A 106 -11.22 2.20 2.24
C TYR A 106 -9.80 1.64 2.13
N PRO A 107 -9.33 0.81 3.08
CA PRO A 107 -7.98 0.25 3.02
C PRO A 107 -7.67 -0.56 1.75
N GLU A 108 -8.70 -0.99 1.01
CA GLU A 108 -8.61 -1.71 -0.25
C GLU A 108 -8.17 -0.78 -1.40
N THR A 109 -8.64 0.48 -1.42
CA THR A 109 -8.27 1.44 -2.47
C THR A 109 -6.80 1.85 -2.35
N LEU A 110 -6.31 2.01 -1.12
CA LEU A 110 -4.88 2.26 -0.88
C LEU A 110 -4.03 1.06 -1.32
N GLN A 111 -4.46 -0.17 -1.02
CA GLN A 111 -3.78 -1.37 -1.50
C GLN A 111 -3.73 -1.41 -3.04
N ILE A 112 -4.84 -1.09 -3.71
CA ILE A 112 -4.88 -1.02 -5.18
C ILE A 112 -3.88 0.02 -5.70
N ALA A 113 -3.86 1.23 -5.13
CA ALA A 113 -2.95 2.29 -5.55
C ALA A 113 -1.47 1.90 -5.37
N ILE A 114 -1.12 1.24 -4.24
CA ILE A 114 0.23 0.73 -3.99
C ILE A 114 0.64 -0.26 -5.09
N PHE A 115 -0.19 -1.27 -5.36
CA PHE A 115 0.15 -2.28 -6.36
C PHE A 115 0.08 -1.74 -7.79
N ALA A 116 -0.76 -0.75 -8.07
CA ALA A 116 -0.77 -0.07 -9.36
C ALA A 116 0.55 0.67 -9.62
N GLU A 117 1.08 1.38 -8.62
CA GLU A 117 2.39 2.05 -8.75
C GLU A 117 3.54 1.07 -8.88
N ILE A 118 3.56 -0.01 -8.09
CA ILE A 118 4.58 -1.06 -8.22
C ILE A 118 4.55 -1.69 -9.63
N ASN A 119 3.35 -2.02 -10.13
CA ASN A 119 3.19 -2.55 -11.49
C ASN A 119 3.67 -1.55 -12.54
N LYS A 120 3.35 -0.26 -12.39
CA LYS A 120 3.82 0.80 -13.30
C LYS A 120 5.35 0.84 -13.36
N MET A 121 6.03 0.81 -12.21
CA MET A 121 7.49 0.80 -12.15
C MET A 121 8.05 -0.44 -12.85
N ILE A 122 7.55 -1.63 -12.50
CA ILE A 122 8.00 -2.91 -13.07
C ILE A 122 7.81 -2.96 -14.59
N ASN A 123 6.65 -2.54 -15.08
CA ASN A 123 6.35 -2.51 -16.51
C ASN A 123 7.23 -1.50 -17.25
N SER A 124 7.55 -0.36 -16.64
CA SER A 124 8.47 0.63 -17.24
C SER A 124 9.89 0.07 -17.47
N MET A 125 10.26 -0.99 -16.74
CA MET A 125 11.53 -1.70 -16.89
C MET A 125 11.43 -2.92 -17.83
N GLY A 126 10.26 -3.18 -18.40
CA GLY A 126 10.02 -4.37 -19.23
C GLY A 126 9.96 -5.68 -18.45
N LEU A 127 9.76 -5.65 -17.12
CA LEU A 127 9.79 -6.84 -16.25
C LEU A 127 8.38 -7.35 -15.88
N GLY A 128 7.34 -6.88 -16.56
CA GLY A 128 5.95 -7.15 -16.19
C GLY A 128 5.61 -8.63 -16.09
N ASN A 129 6.06 -9.43 -17.06
CA ASN A 129 5.77 -10.85 -17.12
C ASN A 129 6.57 -11.64 -16.08
N GLU A 130 7.86 -11.32 -15.96
CA GLU A 130 8.79 -11.98 -15.06
C GLU A 130 8.48 -11.67 -13.59
N ALA A 131 7.98 -10.47 -13.30
CA ALA A 131 7.67 -10.05 -11.94
C ALA A 131 6.30 -10.54 -11.44
N LYS A 132 5.41 -11.01 -12.32
CA LYS A 132 4.00 -11.32 -12.02
C LYS A 132 3.84 -12.31 -10.86
N GLY A 133 4.69 -13.35 -10.81
CA GLY A 133 4.68 -14.33 -9.72
C GLY A 133 5.00 -13.71 -8.36
N TYR A 134 6.02 -12.85 -8.30
CA TYR A 134 6.40 -12.15 -7.07
C TYR A 134 5.34 -11.15 -6.63
N LEU A 135 4.71 -10.44 -7.56
CA LEU A 135 3.62 -9.51 -7.25
C LEU A 135 2.40 -10.22 -6.68
N ALA A 136 2.04 -11.38 -7.23
CA ALA A 136 0.94 -12.18 -6.72
C ALA A 136 1.21 -12.65 -5.29
N VAL A 137 2.43 -13.11 -5.00
CA VAL A 137 2.85 -13.49 -3.64
C VAL A 137 2.88 -12.27 -2.71
N GLY A 138 3.45 -11.15 -3.16
CA GLY A 138 3.49 -9.91 -2.40
C GLY A 138 2.10 -9.40 -2.02
N LYS A 139 1.11 -9.51 -2.92
CA LYS A 139 -0.29 -9.15 -2.65
C LYS A 139 -0.92 -10.04 -1.58
N LYS A 140 -0.68 -11.35 -1.61
CA LYS A 140 -1.15 -12.29 -0.57
C LYS A 140 -0.52 -11.98 0.78
N MET A 141 0.81 -11.81 0.80
CA MET A 141 1.57 -11.45 2.00
C MET A 141 1.04 -10.14 2.62
N PHE A 142 0.91 -9.08 1.81
CA PHE A 142 0.40 -7.79 2.26
C PHE A 142 -1.02 -7.90 2.84
N SER A 143 -1.92 -8.63 2.16
CA SER A 143 -3.30 -8.82 2.61
C SER A 143 -3.37 -9.58 3.95
N CYS A 144 -2.57 -10.63 4.10
CA CYS A 144 -2.44 -11.37 5.36
C CYS A 144 -1.91 -10.47 6.48
N THR A 145 -0.79 -9.76 6.25
CA THR A 145 -0.16 -8.89 7.25
C THR A 145 -1.11 -7.78 7.69
N LYS A 146 -1.75 -7.09 6.75
CA LYS A 146 -2.76 -6.06 7.02
C LYS A 146 -3.89 -6.60 7.90
N THR A 147 -4.44 -7.76 7.55
CA THR A 147 -5.53 -8.39 8.31
C THR A 147 -5.09 -8.80 9.72
N CYS A 148 -3.88 -9.36 9.84
CA CYS A 148 -3.29 -9.72 11.12
C CYS A 148 -3.08 -8.48 12.00
N MET A 149 -2.53 -7.40 11.44
CA MET A 149 -2.28 -6.15 12.17
C MET A 149 -3.59 -5.53 12.65
N ALA A 150 -4.63 -5.49 11.80
CA ALA A 150 -5.96 -5.02 12.21
C ALA A 150 -6.53 -5.84 13.38
N LYS A 151 -6.35 -7.17 13.38
CA LYS A 151 -6.78 -8.02 14.50
C LYS A 151 -5.96 -7.76 15.78
N LYS A 152 -4.62 -7.73 15.67
CA LYS A 152 -3.72 -7.51 16.81
C LYS A 152 -3.83 -6.10 17.40
N SER A 153 -4.20 -5.10 16.59
CA SER A 153 -4.52 -3.76 17.07
C SER A 153 -5.92 -3.65 17.69
N GLY A 154 -6.68 -4.76 17.76
CA GLY A 154 -8.02 -4.80 18.33
C GLY A 154 -9.08 -4.17 17.44
N ASN A 155 -8.85 -4.14 16.13
CA ASN A 155 -9.64 -3.43 15.12
C ASN A 155 -9.81 -1.94 15.44
N CYS A 156 -8.73 -1.30 15.88
CA CYS A 156 -8.73 0.04 16.45
C CYS A 156 -9.44 1.07 15.56
N GLU A 157 -9.09 1.12 14.26
CA GLU A 157 -9.69 2.04 13.28
C GLU A 157 -11.21 1.83 13.15
N LYS A 158 -11.68 0.57 13.15
CA LYS A 158 -13.11 0.27 13.07
C LYS A 158 -13.86 0.72 14.32
N LYS A 159 -13.23 0.63 15.49
CA LYS A 159 -13.82 1.04 16.78
C LYS A 159 -13.92 2.54 16.93
N LEU A 160 -12.92 3.29 16.48
CA LEU A 160 -12.93 4.75 16.55
C LEU A 160 -13.98 5.40 15.63
N ASN A 161 -14.35 4.72 14.55
CA ASN A 161 -15.37 5.20 13.59
C ASN A 161 -15.11 6.63 13.10
N CYS A 162 -13.83 6.94 12.84
CA CYS A 162 -13.33 8.21 12.34
C CYS A 162 -12.33 7.97 11.19
N GLY A 163 -12.02 9.02 10.44
CA GLY A 163 -11.05 9.00 9.34
C GLY A 163 -9.89 9.97 9.55
N LEU A 164 -8.82 9.80 8.78
CA LEU A 164 -7.70 10.73 8.73
C LEU A 164 -7.82 11.64 7.50
N ALA A 165 -7.47 12.92 7.65
CA ALA A 165 -7.33 13.91 6.57
C ALA A 165 -6.06 13.64 5.76
N LEU A 166 -6.02 12.50 5.08
CA LEU A 166 -4.93 12.11 4.19
C LEU A 166 -5.26 12.50 2.74
N PRO A 167 -4.26 12.89 1.93
CA PRO A 167 -4.44 13.20 0.52
C PRO A 167 -4.94 11.97 -0.25
N PRO A 168 -5.42 12.08 -1.51
CA PRO A 168 -5.85 10.93 -2.32
C PRO A 168 -4.82 9.78 -2.37
N ASP A 169 -5.27 8.54 -2.54
CA ASP A 169 -4.41 7.35 -2.39
C ASP A 169 -3.20 7.35 -3.32
N ASN A 170 -3.36 7.78 -4.57
CA ASN A 170 -2.25 7.94 -5.52
C ASN A 170 -1.22 8.97 -5.03
N VAL A 171 -1.67 10.09 -4.47
CA VAL A 171 -0.78 11.12 -3.89
C VAL A 171 -0.05 10.57 -2.67
N LEU A 172 -0.77 9.87 -1.79
CA LEU A 172 -0.17 9.24 -0.60
C LEU A 172 0.89 8.19 -0.98
N VAL A 173 0.64 7.37 -2.00
CA VAL A 173 1.60 6.39 -2.52
C VAL A 173 2.82 7.06 -3.13
N GLN A 174 2.64 8.14 -3.89
CA GLN A 174 3.76 8.90 -4.45
C GLN A 174 4.60 9.57 -3.36
N SER A 175 3.96 10.16 -2.34
CA SER A 175 4.64 10.72 -1.17
C SER A 175 5.46 9.64 -0.43
N ALA A 176 4.86 8.47 -0.17
CA ALA A 176 5.55 7.36 0.48
C ALA A 176 6.75 6.85 -0.35
N LYS A 177 6.60 6.76 -1.68
CA LYS A 177 7.67 6.42 -2.61
C LYS A 177 8.82 7.43 -2.57
N GLN A 178 8.51 8.73 -2.61
CA GLN A 178 9.52 9.78 -2.49
C GLN A 178 10.24 9.72 -1.14
N CYS A 179 9.52 9.47 -0.05
CA CYS A 179 10.11 9.26 1.26
C CYS A 179 11.04 8.04 1.28
N ALA A 180 10.63 6.95 0.63
CA ALA A 180 11.48 5.76 0.49
C ALA A 180 12.79 6.08 -0.24
N MET A 181 12.70 6.75 -1.39
CA MET A 181 13.88 7.14 -2.17
C MET A 181 14.81 8.07 -1.38
N LYS A 182 14.25 9.10 -0.72
CA LYS A 182 15.02 10.02 0.15
C LYS A 182 15.69 9.30 1.32
N SER A 183 15.07 8.25 1.83
CA SER A 183 15.60 7.43 2.92
C SER A 183 16.62 6.40 2.44
N GLY A 184 16.96 6.36 1.16
CA GLY A 184 17.99 5.49 0.61
C GLY A 184 17.48 4.24 -0.10
N PHE A 185 16.17 4.08 -0.32
CA PHE A 185 15.64 3.07 -1.26
C PHE A 185 15.85 3.51 -2.71
N ASN A 186 17.12 3.63 -3.10
CA ASN A 186 17.55 3.84 -4.47
C ASN A 186 17.77 2.50 -5.17
N THR A 187 18.10 2.57 -6.47
CA THR A 187 18.42 1.39 -7.30
C THR A 187 19.42 0.45 -6.61
N ALA A 188 20.57 0.96 -6.17
CA ALA A 188 21.62 0.12 -5.57
C ALA A 188 21.11 -0.67 -4.35
N ASN A 189 20.38 -0.04 -3.44
CA ASN A 189 19.86 -0.72 -2.26
C ASN A 189 18.75 -1.72 -2.58
N VAL A 190 17.88 -1.42 -3.55
CA VAL A 190 16.85 -2.38 -3.98
C VAL A 190 17.47 -3.57 -4.71
N GLN A 191 18.47 -3.34 -5.55
CA GLN A 191 19.22 -4.41 -6.19
C GLN A 191 19.95 -5.27 -5.15
N ALA A 192 20.54 -4.66 -4.10
CA ALA A 192 21.19 -5.40 -3.02
C ALA A 192 20.20 -6.28 -2.23
N ILE A 193 18.99 -5.78 -1.94
CA ILE A 193 17.91 -6.58 -1.32
C ILE A 193 17.53 -7.74 -2.23
N CYS A 194 17.38 -7.47 -3.53
CA CYS A 194 17.05 -8.49 -4.52
C CYS A 194 18.14 -9.58 -4.56
N HIS A 195 19.41 -9.20 -4.70
CA HIS A 195 20.52 -10.16 -4.71
C HIS A 195 20.61 -10.96 -3.42
N CYS A 196 20.37 -10.33 -2.26
CA CYS A 196 20.28 -11.06 -0.99
C CYS A 196 19.16 -12.10 -1.01
N ALA A 197 17.97 -11.74 -1.52
CA ALA A 197 16.85 -12.67 -1.63
C ALA A 197 17.11 -13.80 -2.63
N ALA A 198 17.80 -13.51 -3.74
CA ALA A 198 18.25 -14.52 -4.69
C ALA A 198 19.22 -15.52 -4.03
N SER A 199 20.22 -15.00 -3.29
CA SER A 199 21.17 -15.83 -2.52
C SER A 199 20.51 -16.62 -1.41
N ALA A 200 19.40 -16.10 -0.84
CA ALA A 200 18.57 -16.83 0.10
C ALA A 200 17.76 -17.96 -0.55
N GLY A 201 17.85 -18.16 -1.87
CA GLY A 201 17.24 -19.26 -2.60
C GLY A 201 15.88 -18.94 -3.23
N VAL A 202 15.53 -17.65 -3.36
CA VAL A 202 14.32 -17.26 -4.10
C VAL A 202 14.52 -17.55 -5.59
N LYS A 203 13.66 -18.42 -6.13
CA LYS A 203 13.74 -18.90 -7.51
C LYS A 203 13.49 -17.76 -8.49
N GLY A 204 14.23 -17.71 -9.60
CA GLY A 204 14.00 -16.81 -10.73
C GLY A 204 14.43 -15.35 -10.53
N LEU A 205 14.93 -14.97 -9.34
CA LEU A 205 15.17 -13.57 -8.99
C LEU A 205 16.50 -13.03 -9.55
N GLY A 206 17.54 -13.87 -9.63
CA GLY A 206 18.91 -13.45 -9.98
C GLY A 206 19.02 -12.71 -11.33
N GLY A 207 18.26 -13.14 -12.34
CA GLY A 207 18.23 -12.50 -13.66
C GLY A 207 17.45 -11.17 -13.70
N LEU A 208 16.65 -10.88 -12.68
CA LEU A 208 15.84 -9.67 -12.58
C LEU A 208 16.53 -8.57 -11.78
N CYS A 209 17.36 -8.94 -10.80
CA CYS A 209 17.91 -7.99 -9.85
C CYS A 209 18.66 -6.83 -10.53
N ASN A 210 19.54 -7.11 -11.50
CA ASN A 210 20.28 -6.06 -12.20
C ASN A 210 19.43 -5.14 -13.10
N LYS A 211 18.20 -5.56 -13.40
CA LYS A 211 17.25 -4.81 -14.23
C LYS A 211 16.34 -3.90 -13.40
N LEU A 212 16.35 -4.03 -12.07
CA LEU A 212 15.58 -3.17 -11.19
C LEU A 212 16.21 -1.76 -11.18
N ILE A 213 15.38 -0.76 -11.44
CA ILE A 213 15.71 0.67 -11.44
C ILE A 213 14.61 1.37 -10.65
N ILE A 214 15.00 2.15 -9.64
CA ILE A 214 14.07 2.93 -8.83
C ILE A 214 14.04 4.36 -9.35
N THR A 215 12.87 4.76 -9.84
CA THR A 215 12.51 6.11 -10.33
C THR A 215 11.24 6.58 -9.67
#